data_AF-A0A091ETP1-F1
#
_entry.id   AF-A0A091ETP1-F1
#
_cell.length_a   1.000
_cell.length_b   1.000
_cell.length_c   1.000
_cell.angle_alpha   90.00
_cell.angle_beta   90.00
_cell.angle_gamma   90.00
#
_symmetry.space_group_name_H-M   'P 1'
#
loop_
_entity.id
_entity.type
_entity.pdbx_description
1 polymer ?
#
loop_
_entity_poly.entity_id
_entity_poly.type
_entity_poly.pdbx_seq_one_letter_code
_entity_poly.pdbx_strand_id
1 'polypeptide(L)'
;FAFTLPAINREGPASRYEWTVLPQGMKNSPTLCQMYVDAALKPVRMQWPKTIIYHYMDDILVAQPNPITPQQELLLTNQLKQYGLIVVPEKVQRTLVWKYLGWNITEAQIKPQKVTIQTNLKTLQDAQKLMGDLQWLRPVVGISNEYLEILRPLLKGTDPSSPVRPTPQQ
;
A
#
# COMPACT_ATOMS: atom_id res chain seq x y z
N PHE A 1 -16.55 -12.08 12.74
CA PHE A 1 -17.02 -10.76 12.26
C PHE A 1 -17.86 -10.99 11.02
N ALA A 2 -19.05 -10.37 10.89
CA ALA A 2 -19.95 -10.63 9.76
C ALA A 2 -19.95 -9.47 8.75
N PHE A 3 -20.02 -9.77 7.46
CA PHE A 3 -20.15 -8.77 6.39
C PHE A 3 -21.23 -9.19 5.39
N THR A 4 -21.72 -8.21 4.62
CA THR A 4 -22.83 -8.39 3.68
C THR A 4 -22.39 -7.98 2.29
N LEU A 5 -22.61 -8.84 1.29
CA LEU A 5 -22.43 -8.51 -0.12
C LEU A 5 -23.79 -8.11 -0.72
N PRO A 6 -23.96 -6.86 -1.19
CA PRO A 6 -25.21 -6.43 -1.80
C PRO A 6 -25.43 -7.10 -3.16
N ALA A 7 -26.69 -7.42 -3.49
CA ALA A 7 -27.06 -7.88 -4.82
C ALA A 7 -27.03 -6.72 -5.82
N ILE A 8 -26.60 -7.00 -7.06
CA ILE A 8 -26.69 -6.06 -8.17
C ILE A 8 -28.15 -5.65 -8.31
N ASN A 9 -28.40 -4.34 -8.37
CA ASN A 9 -29.73 -3.76 -8.53
C ASN A 9 -30.80 -4.25 -7.52
N ARG A 10 -30.40 -4.77 -6.35
CA ARG A 10 -31.30 -5.34 -5.33
C ARG A 10 -32.21 -6.47 -5.84
N GLU A 11 -31.78 -7.19 -6.88
CA GLU A 11 -32.57 -8.27 -7.50
C GLU A 11 -32.86 -9.45 -6.57
N GLY A 12 -32.18 -9.53 -5.42
CA GLY A 12 -32.43 -10.52 -4.38
C GLY A 12 -31.89 -10.09 -3.01
N PRO A 13 -32.12 -10.91 -1.97
CA PRO A 13 -31.58 -10.64 -0.63
C PRO A 13 -30.05 -10.65 -0.65
N ALA A 14 -29.45 -9.74 0.13
CA ALA A 14 -28.01 -9.62 0.22
C ALA A 14 -27.40 -10.83 0.96
N SER A 15 -26.30 -11.37 0.44
CA SER A 15 -25.63 -12.52 1.04
C SER A 15 -24.81 -12.09 2.26
N ARG A 16 -24.94 -12.84 3.36
CA ARG A 16 -24.23 -12.56 4.61
C ARG A 16 -23.19 -13.64 4.89
N TYR A 17 -21.98 -13.21 5.21
CA TYR A 17 -20.84 -14.08 5.51
C TYR A 17 -20.25 -13.74 6.86
N GLU A 18 -19.55 -14.70 7.45
CA GLU A 18 -18.74 -14.49 8.65
C GLU A 18 -17.30 -14.93 8.42
N TRP A 19 -16.37 -14.17 9.02
CA TRP A 19 -14.97 -14.52 9.06
C TRP A 19 -14.74 -15.63 10.07
N THR A 20 -14.21 -16.76 9.60
CA THR A 20 -13.73 -17.89 10.41
C THR A 20 -12.26 -17.74 10.83
N VAL A 21 -11.54 -16.82 10.18
CA VAL A 21 -10.14 -16.46 10.45
C VAL A 21 -10.05 -14.96 10.76
N LEU A 22 -8.89 -14.49 11.22
CA LEU A 22 -8.68 -13.07 11.53
C LEU A 22 -8.96 -12.21 10.28
N PRO A 23 -9.97 -11.32 10.32
CA PRO A 23 -10.25 -10.45 9.19
C PRO A 23 -9.18 -9.38 9.07
N GLN A 24 -8.74 -9.15 7.83
CA GLN A 24 -7.85 -8.06 7.49
C GLN A 24 -8.54 -6.72 7.83
N GLY A 25 -7.83 -5.82 8.52
CA GLY A 25 -8.36 -4.51 8.92
C GLY A 25 -9.10 -4.43 10.27
N MET A 26 -9.30 -5.55 11.00
CA MET A 26 -9.78 -5.46 12.39
C MET A 26 -8.67 -4.99 13.33
N LYS A 27 -8.96 -4.05 14.24
CA LYS A 27 -7.97 -3.40 15.13
C LYS A 27 -7.10 -4.38 15.96
N ASN A 28 -7.64 -5.55 16.32
CA ASN A 28 -6.94 -6.56 17.13
C ASN A 28 -6.22 -7.63 16.29
N SER A 29 -6.55 -7.75 15.00
CA SER A 29 -5.89 -8.69 14.09
C SER A 29 -4.39 -8.40 13.95
N PRO A 30 -3.94 -7.13 13.81
CA PRO A 30 -2.53 -6.80 13.77
C PRO A 30 -1.78 -7.28 15.01
N THR A 31 -2.30 -7.08 16.22
CA THR A 31 -1.59 -7.45 17.46
C THR A 31 -1.44 -8.97 17.62
N LEU A 32 -2.49 -9.75 17.35
CA LEU A 32 -2.43 -11.21 17.41
C LEU A 32 -1.54 -11.80 16.32
N CYS A 33 -1.66 -11.28 15.09
CA CYS A 33 -0.80 -11.69 13.99
C CYS A 33 0.67 -11.30 14.26
N GLN A 34 0.91 -10.12 14.85
CA GLN A 34 2.24 -9.66 15.23
C GLN A 34 2.92 -10.65 16.17
N MET A 35 2.25 -11.10 17.24
CA MET A 35 2.84 -12.07 18.17
C MET A 35 3.15 -13.42 17.49
N TYR A 36 2.28 -13.85 16.58
CA TYR A 36 2.49 -15.10 15.84
C TYR A 36 3.67 -15.01 14.87
N VAL A 37 3.76 -13.92 14.10
CA VAL A 37 4.89 -13.65 13.20
C VAL A 37 6.18 -13.43 13.99
N ASP A 38 6.11 -12.78 15.15
CA ASP A 38 7.25 -12.62 16.05
C ASP A 38 7.82 -13.97 16.51
N ALA A 39 6.93 -14.90 16.90
CA ALA A 39 7.31 -16.27 17.25
C ALA A 39 7.94 -17.02 16.07
N ALA A 40 7.37 -16.88 14.86
CA ALA A 40 7.91 -17.50 13.65
C ALA A 40 9.32 -16.97 13.29
N LEU A 41 9.56 -15.68 13.50
CA LEU A 41 10.83 -15.00 13.20
C LEU A 41 11.90 -15.17 14.28
N LYS A 42 11.53 -15.53 15.51
CA LYS A 42 12.45 -15.64 16.65
C LYS A 42 13.68 -16.52 16.36
N PRO A 43 13.56 -17.72 15.75
CA PRO A 43 14.73 -18.53 15.42
C PRO A 43 15.66 -17.88 14.40
N VAL A 44 15.11 -17.19 13.39
CA VAL A 44 15.92 -16.47 12.40
C VAL A 44 16.68 -15.32 13.04
N ARG A 45 16.02 -14.54 13.92
CA ARG A 45 16.68 -13.44 14.65
C ARG A 45 17.82 -13.93 15.54
N MET A 46 17.67 -15.10 16.18
CA MET A 46 18.75 -15.70 16.95
C MET A 46 19.94 -16.14 16.08
N GLN A 47 19.68 -16.66 14.87
CA GLN A 47 20.73 -17.04 13.93
C GLN A 47 21.40 -15.84 13.26
N TRP A 48 20.68 -14.73 13.07
CA TRP A 48 21.15 -13.53 12.35
C TRP A 48 21.23 -12.31 13.28
N PRO A 49 22.10 -12.31 14.31
CA PRO A 49 22.12 -11.26 15.34
C PRO A 49 22.50 -9.87 14.81
N LYS A 50 23.12 -9.79 13.63
CA LYS A 50 23.48 -8.53 12.96
C LYS A 50 22.42 -8.04 11.97
N THR A 51 21.31 -8.75 11.84
CA THR A 51 20.23 -8.43 10.90
C THR A 51 19.03 -7.88 11.65
N ILE A 52 18.52 -6.74 11.20
CA ILE A 52 17.27 -6.18 11.68
C ILE A 52 16.14 -6.82 10.88
N ILE A 53 15.27 -7.55 11.56
CA ILE A 53 14.06 -8.16 10.98
C ILE A 53 12.84 -7.51 11.61
N TYR A 54 12.18 -6.66 10.85
CA TYR A 54 11.00 -5.90 11.28
C TYR A 54 9.75 -6.41 10.56
N HIS A 55 8.68 -6.64 11.31
CA HIS A 55 7.39 -7.03 10.76
C HIS A 55 6.42 -5.87 10.93
N TYR A 56 5.83 -5.42 9.82
CA TYR A 56 4.86 -4.35 9.80
C TYR A 56 3.73 -4.66 8.84
N MET A 57 2.51 -4.69 9.36
CA MET A 57 1.31 -5.08 8.62
C MET A 57 1.47 -6.47 8.01
N ASP A 58 1.51 -6.57 6.68
CA ASP A 58 1.63 -7.83 5.95
C ASP A 58 3.07 -8.05 5.42
N ASP A 59 4.00 -7.13 5.72
CA ASP A 59 5.37 -7.12 5.19
C ASP A 59 6.43 -7.44 6.26
N ILE A 60 7.45 -8.20 5.85
CA ILE A 60 8.66 -8.44 6.65
C ILE A 60 9.83 -7.73 5.96
N LEU A 61 10.41 -6.77 6.68
CA LEU A 61 11.57 -5.98 6.26
C LEU A 61 12.83 -6.60 6.87
N VAL A 62 13.81 -6.91 6.02
CA VAL A 62 15.09 -7.51 6.43
C VAL A 62 16.22 -6.58 6.01
N ALA A 63 16.93 -6.03 6.99
CA ALA A 63 18.05 -5.12 6.78
C ALA A 63 19.32 -5.66 7.45
N GLN A 64 20.39 -5.81 6.68
CA GLN A 64 21.69 -6.27 7.18
C GLN A 64 22.83 -5.61 6.37
N PRO A 65 24.08 -5.57 6.87
CA PRO A 65 25.18 -4.88 6.20
C PRO A 65 25.56 -5.43 4.82
N ASN A 66 25.33 -6.72 4.59
CA ASN A 66 25.64 -7.40 3.34
C ASN A 66 24.33 -7.76 2.60
N PRO A 67 24.32 -7.84 1.26
CA PRO A 67 23.15 -8.31 0.53
C PRO A 67 22.70 -9.70 1.02
N ILE A 68 21.37 -9.90 1.14
CA ILE A 68 20.81 -11.19 1.53
C ILE A 68 21.14 -12.25 0.47
N THR A 69 21.66 -13.39 0.90
CA THR A 69 21.97 -14.48 -0.03
C THR A 69 20.72 -15.32 -0.34
N PRO A 70 20.66 -16.01 -1.49
CA PRO A 70 19.55 -16.92 -1.80
C PRO A 70 19.36 -18.02 -0.74
N GLN A 71 20.43 -18.46 -0.09
CA GLN A 71 20.36 -19.43 1.00
C GLN A 71 19.71 -18.85 2.26
N GLN A 72 20.06 -17.61 2.63
CA GLN A 72 19.41 -16.92 3.74
C GLN A 72 17.92 -16.71 3.47
N GLU A 73 17.57 -16.27 2.26
CA GLU A 73 16.17 -16.08 1.86
C GLU A 73 15.38 -17.40 1.91
N LEU A 74 15.96 -18.50 1.41
CA LEU A 74 15.35 -19.82 1.47
C LEU A 74 15.15 -20.28 2.92
N LEU A 75 16.12 -20.05 3.79
CA LEU A 75 16.03 -20.37 5.22
C LEU A 75 14.88 -19.59 5.88
N LEU A 76 14.80 -18.28 5.65
CA LEU A 76 13.71 -17.44 6.17
C LEU A 76 12.35 -17.91 5.65
N THR A 77 12.24 -18.18 4.35
CA THR A 77 10.99 -18.61 3.73
C THR A 77 10.54 -19.97 4.27
N ASN A 78 11.46 -20.92 4.42
CA ASN A 78 11.17 -22.23 5.00
C ASN A 78 10.75 -22.13 6.46
N GLN A 79 11.41 -21.27 7.24
CA GLN A 79 11.03 -21.02 8.62
C GLN A 79 9.60 -20.45 8.73
N LEU A 80 9.27 -19.44 7.92
CA LEU A 80 7.93 -18.86 7.88
C LEU A 80 6.89 -19.91 7.45
N LYS A 81 7.23 -20.75 6.47
CA LYS A 81 6.37 -21.83 5.98
C LYS A 81 6.04 -22.88 7.05
N GLN A 82 6.96 -23.17 7.97
CA GLN A 82 6.68 -24.07 9.12
C GLN A 82 5.58 -23.53 10.04
N TYR A 83 5.40 -22.21 10.07
CA TYR A 83 4.33 -21.52 10.79
C TYR A 83 3.12 -21.20 9.86
N GLY A 84 3.03 -21.82 8.68
CA GLY A 84 1.93 -21.56 7.74
C GLY A 84 1.93 -20.15 7.11
N LEU A 85 3.01 -19.37 7.28
CA LEU A 85 3.19 -18.07 6.66
C LEU A 85 3.82 -18.26 5.28
N ILE A 86 3.08 -17.92 4.22
CA ILE A 86 3.52 -18.13 2.83
C ILE A 86 4.08 -16.83 2.26
N VAL A 87 5.36 -16.85 1.90
CA VAL A 87 5.99 -15.75 1.16
C VAL A 87 5.70 -15.93 -0.33
N VAL A 88 5.12 -14.91 -0.96
CA VAL A 88 4.89 -14.90 -2.42
C VAL A 88 6.19 -14.48 -3.12
N PRO A 89 6.89 -15.38 -3.86
CA PRO A 89 8.22 -15.08 -4.41
C PRO A 89 8.25 -13.86 -5.34
N GLU A 90 7.15 -13.62 -6.05
CA GLU A 90 6.96 -12.50 -6.98
C GLU A 90 6.87 -11.14 -6.27
N LYS A 91 6.48 -11.13 -4.99
CA LYS A 91 6.37 -9.91 -4.17
C LYS A 91 7.66 -9.61 -3.41
N VAL A 92 8.66 -10.50 -3.42
CA VAL A 92 9.93 -10.27 -2.75
C VAL A 92 10.75 -9.24 -3.52
N GLN A 93 10.96 -8.08 -2.90
CA GLN A 93 11.72 -6.98 -3.49
C GLN A 93 13.21 -7.08 -3.11
N ARG A 94 14.04 -7.42 -4.09
CA ARG A 94 15.51 -7.55 -3.95
C ARG A 94 16.28 -6.38 -4.60
N THR A 95 15.56 -5.37 -5.08
CA THR A 95 16.08 -4.29 -5.92
C THR A 95 16.65 -3.14 -5.10
N LEU A 96 17.58 -2.38 -5.69
CA LEU A 96 18.15 -1.15 -5.11
C LEU A 96 17.11 -0.04 -4.86
N VAL A 97 15.96 -0.14 -5.52
CA VAL A 97 14.80 0.73 -5.29
C VAL A 97 13.68 -0.13 -4.71
N TRP A 98 13.36 0.06 -3.43
CA TRP A 98 12.25 -0.59 -2.76
C TRP A 98 10.98 0.25 -2.94
N LYS A 99 9.90 -0.43 -3.28
CA LYS A 99 8.57 0.12 -3.41
C LYS A 99 7.76 -0.19 -2.17
N TYR A 100 7.46 0.82 -1.36
CA TYR A 100 6.75 0.63 -0.10
C TYR A 100 5.69 1.72 0.11
N LEU A 101 4.43 1.32 0.26
CA LEU A 101 3.29 2.23 0.50
C LEU A 101 3.24 3.45 -0.44
N GLY A 102 3.55 3.26 -1.73
CA GLY A 102 3.56 4.36 -2.72
C GLY A 102 4.85 5.19 -2.74
N TRP A 103 5.88 4.78 -2.01
CA TRP A 103 7.21 5.40 -2.01
C TRP A 103 8.22 4.50 -2.71
N ASN A 104 9.20 5.13 -3.36
CA ASN A 104 10.47 4.58 -3.78
C ASN A 104 11.51 4.91 -2.71
N ILE A 105 12.05 3.89 -2.07
CA ILE A 105 13.10 3.99 -1.06
C ILE A 105 14.39 3.51 -1.74
N THR A 106 15.47 4.28 -1.61
CA THR A 106 16.84 3.87 -1.95
C THR A 106 17.73 4.08 -0.73
N GLU A 107 18.97 3.61 -0.78
CA GLU A 107 19.94 3.80 0.32
C GLU A 107 20.14 5.28 0.72
N ALA A 108 19.97 6.19 -0.23
CA ALA A 108 20.24 7.62 -0.03
C ALA A 108 18.98 8.49 0.17
N GLN A 109 17.81 8.07 -0.33
CA GLN A 109 16.62 8.94 -0.37
C GLN A 109 15.31 8.16 -0.37
N ILE A 110 14.27 8.79 0.18
CA ILE A 110 12.88 8.35 0.09
C ILE A 110 12.15 9.33 -0.82
N LYS A 111 11.60 8.83 -1.93
CA LYS A 111 10.90 9.63 -2.94
C LYS A 111 9.53 9.03 -3.24
N PRO A 112 8.53 9.85 -3.62
CA PRO A 112 7.30 9.34 -4.21
C PRO A 112 7.52 8.35 -5.36
N GLN A 113 6.67 7.32 -5.49
CA GLN A 113 6.85 6.29 -6.54
C GLN A 113 6.87 6.83 -7.95
N LYS A 114 6.03 7.83 -8.19
CA LYS A 114 5.99 8.74 -9.34
C LYS A 114 4.74 9.57 -9.14
N VAL A 115 4.89 10.88 -9.19
CA VAL A 115 3.75 11.74 -9.53
C VAL A 115 4.16 12.43 -10.81
N THR A 116 3.95 11.76 -11.94
CA THR A 116 3.97 12.45 -13.22
C THR A 116 2.65 13.20 -13.29
N ILE A 117 2.66 14.44 -12.80
CA ILE A 117 1.48 15.29 -12.79
C ILE A 117 1.11 15.58 -14.25
N GLN A 118 -0.03 15.07 -14.69
CA GLN A 118 -0.60 15.42 -15.99
C GLN A 118 -1.27 16.78 -15.89
N THR A 119 -0.68 17.80 -16.52
CA THR A 119 -1.22 19.17 -16.52
C THR A 119 -2.10 19.48 -17.74
N ASN A 120 -2.14 18.58 -18.73
CA ASN A 120 -3.00 18.72 -19.89
C ASN A 120 -4.42 18.21 -19.58
N LEU A 121 -5.25 19.08 -19.03
CA LEU A 121 -6.63 18.76 -18.65
C LEU A 121 -7.55 18.90 -19.87
N LYS A 122 -8.02 17.77 -20.42
CA LYS A 122 -8.99 17.75 -21.50
C LYS A 122 -10.35 17.23 -21.05
N THR A 123 -10.35 16.29 -20.11
CA THR A 123 -11.54 15.58 -19.66
C THR A 123 -11.71 15.63 -18.14
N LEU A 124 -12.91 15.31 -17.64
CA LEU A 124 -13.19 15.16 -16.22
C LEU A 124 -12.27 14.11 -15.58
N GLN A 125 -11.97 13.02 -16.28
CA GLN A 125 -11.02 12.01 -15.82
C GLN A 125 -9.62 12.59 -15.58
N ASP A 126 -9.14 13.47 -16.47
CA ASP A 126 -7.83 14.11 -16.33
C ASP A 126 -7.81 15.03 -15.09
N ALA A 127 -8.88 15.81 -14.88
CA ALA A 127 -9.02 16.66 -13.71
C ALA A 127 -9.09 15.85 -12.40
N GLN A 128 -9.80 14.71 -12.40
CA GLN A 128 -9.86 13.79 -11.26
C GLN A 128 -8.50 13.19 -10.93
N LYS A 129 -7.73 12.76 -11.94
CA LYS A 129 -6.36 12.25 -11.76
C LYS A 129 -5.44 13.32 -11.17
N LEU A 130 -5.45 14.54 -11.72
CA LEU A 130 -4.67 15.66 -11.21
C LEU A 130 -5.01 15.96 -9.73
N MET A 131 -6.30 16.00 -9.38
CA MET A 131 -6.70 16.27 -8.00
C MET A 131 -6.29 15.14 -7.05
N GLY A 132 -6.38 13.88 -7.49
CA GLY A 132 -5.86 12.73 -6.76
C GLY A 132 -4.35 12.82 -6.50
N ASP A 133 -3.57 13.17 -7.53
CA ASP A 133 -2.12 13.36 -7.47
C ASP A 133 -1.72 14.48 -6.50
N LEU A 134 -2.40 15.63 -6.57
CA LEU A 134 -2.16 16.77 -5.68
C LEU A 134 -2.56 16.47 -4.22
N GLN A 135 -3.69 15.77 -4.03
CA GLN A 135 -4.13 15.34 -2.69
C GLN A 135 -3.15 14.34 -2.08
N TRP A 136 -2.57 13.46 -2.89
CA TRP A 136 -1.55 12.50 -2.45
C TRP A 136 -0.22 13.19 -2.09
N LEU A 137 0.21 14.19 -2.89
CA LEU A 137 1.43 14.96 -2.63
C LEU A 137 1.31 15.90 -1.43
N ARG A 138 0.11 16.36 -1.12
CA ARG A 138 -0.15 17.42 -0.15
C ARG A 138 0.60 17.27 1.19
N PRO A 139 0.61 16.11 1.87
CA PRO A 139 1.33 15.96 3.15
C PRO A 139 2.84 16.12 3.03
N VAL A 140 3.39 15.94 1.82
CA VAL A 140 4.82 15.89 1.52
C VAL A 140 5.35 17.27 1.14
N VAL A 141 4.60 18.01 0.32
CA VAL A 141 5.00 19.33 -0.19
C VAL A 141 4.33 20.50 0.53
N GLY A 142 3.36 20.22 1.42
CA GLY A 142 2.66 21.26 2.18
C GLY A 142 1.64 22.06 1.38
N ILE A 143 1.00 21.47 0.36
CA ILE A 143 -0.07 22.15 -0.39
C ILE A 143 -1.22 22.52 0.57
N SER A 144 -1.59 23.81 0.58
CA SER A 144 -2.72 24.26 1.39
C SER A 144 -4.04 23.75 0.82
N ASN A 145 -5.06 23.61 1.69
CA ASN A 145 -6.42 23.29 1.24
C ASN A 145 -6.95 24.34 0.24
N GLU A 146 -6.56 25.59 0.42
CA GLU A 146 -7.05 26.71 -0.39
C GLU A 146 -6.68 26.54 -1.87
N TYR A 147 -5.46 26.07 -2.17
CA TYR A 147 -5.04 25.81 -3.55
C TYR A 147 -5.81 24.65 -4.20
N LEU A 148 -6.22 23.65 -3.42
CA LEU A 148 -7.02 22.53 -3.93
C LEU A 148 -8.48 22.92 -4.18
N GLU A 149 -9.04 23.81 -3.34
CA GLU A 149 -10.42 24.28 -3.51
C GLU A 149 -10.60 25.06 -4.81
N ILE A 150 -9.57 25.77 -5.29
CA ILE A 150 -9.58 26.45 -6.61
C ILE A 150 -9.85 25.46 -7.76
N LEU A 151 -9.38 24.21 -7.63
CA LEU A 151 -9.54 23.16 -8.66
C LEU A 151 -10.85 22.37 -8.54
N ARG A 152 -11.55 22.46 -7.39
CA ARG A 152 -12.80 21.73 -7.12
C ARG A 152 -13.90 21.93 -8.17
N PRO A 153 -14.08 23.12 -8.79
CA PRO A 153 -15.05 23.30 -9.87
C PRO A 153 -14.80 22.42 -11.10
N LEU A 154 -13.56 21.97 -11.34
CA LEU A 154 -13.19 21.10 -12.46
C LEU A 154 -13.70 19.66 -12.29
N LEU A 155 -14.10 19.28 -11.07
CA LEU A 155 -14.58 17.93 -10.74
C LEU A 155 -16.11 17.77 -10.89
N LYS A 156 -16.82 18.78 -11.40
CA LYS A 156 -18.27 18.71 -11.58
C LYS A 156 -18.62 17.82 -12.77
N GLY A 157 -19.41 16.78 -12.53
CA GLY A 157 -19.93 15.88 -13.56
C GLY A 157 -19.90 14.43 -13.11
N THR A 158 -20.50 13.56 -13.91
CA THR A 158 -20.53 12.11 -13.68
C THR A 158 -19.92 11.31 -14.84
N ASP A 159 -19.79 11.90 -16.03
CA ASP A 159 -19.16 11.27 -17.20
C ASP A 159 -17.65 11.59 -17.23
N PRO A 160 -16.77 10.58 -17.10
CA PRO A 160 -15.32 10.76 -17.16
C PRO A 160 -14.80 11.40 -18.46
N SER A 161 -15.52 11.24 -19.58
CA SER A 161 -15.10 11.75 -20.89
C SER A 161 -15.53 13.20 -21.13
N SER A 162 -16.31 13.78 -20.21
CA SER A 162 -16.84 15.13 -20.36
C SER A 162 -15.71 16.16 -20.44
N PRO A 163 -15.77 17.13 -21.39
CA PRO A 163 -14.67 18.06 -21.60
C PRO A 163 -14.57 19.06 -20.44
N VAL A 164 -13.34 19.30 -19.99
CA VAL A 164 -13.03 20.27 -18.93
C VAL A 164 -12.05 21.31 -19.46
N ARG A 165 -12.22 22.56 -19.05
CA ARG A 165 -11.29 23.65 -19.38
C ARG A 165 -10.95 24.43 -18.10
N PRO A 166 -9.67 24.45 -17.68
CA PRO A 166 -9.25 25.28 -16.55
C PRO A 166 -9.29 26.76 -16.92
N THR A 167 -9.56 27.60 -15.92
CA THR A 167 -9.44 29.05 -16.02
C THR A 167 -7.97 29.48 -15.81
N PRO A 168 -7.56 30.71 -16.17
CA PRO A 168 -6.17 31.16 -15.95
C PRO A 168 -5.72 31.19 -14.48
N GLN A 169 -6.67 31.17 -13.54
CA GLN A 169 -6.40 31.11 -12.09
C GLN A 169 -6.18 29.66 -11.60
N GLN A 170 -6.54 28.65 -12.40
CA GLN A 170 -6.47 27.21 -12.13
C GLN A 170 -5.29 26.59 -12.88
#